data_AF-A0A2J8MU90-F1
#
_entry.id   AF-A0A2J8MU90-F1
#
_cell.length_a   1.000
_cell.length_b   1.000
_cell.length_c   1.000
_cell.angle_alpha   90.00
_cell.angle_beta   90.00
_cell.angle_gamma   90.00
#
_symmetry.space_group_name_H-M   'P 1'
#
loop_
_entity.id
_entity.type
_entity.pdbx_description
1 polymer ?
#
loop_
_entity_poly.entity_id
_entity_poly.type
_entity_poly.pdbx_seq_one_letter_code
_entity_poly.pdbx_strand_id
1 'polypeptide(L)' 'MTTPNKTPPGADPKQLERTGTVREIGSQAVWSLSSCKPGFGVDQLRDDNLETYWQSDGSQPHLVNIQF' A
#
# COMPACT_ATOMS: atom_id res chain seq x y z
N MET A 1 5.90 28.19 -0.12
CA MET A 1 5.12 28.15 -1.38
C MET A 1 4.00 27.14 -1.18
N THR A 2 2.73 27.54 -1.34
CA THR A 2 1.59 26.62 -1.31
C THR A 2 1.30 26.14 -2.73
N THR A 3 1.14 24.83 -2.93
CA THR A 3 0.75 24.23 -4.22
C THR A 3 -0.77 24.15 -4.28
N PRO A 4 -1.46 25.00 -5.05
CA PRO A 4 -2.93 25.16 -4.99
C PRO A 4 -3.71 23.93 -5.42
N ASN A 5 -3.10 23.04 -6.21
CA ASN A 5 -3.74 21.84 -6.76
C ASN A 5 -3.21 20.54 -6.15
N LYS A 6 -2.63 20.59 -4.94
CA LYS A 6 -2.20 19.36 -4.25
C LYS A 6 -3.42 18.59 -3.76
N THR A 7 -3.49 17.30 -4.06
CA THR A 7 -4.50 16.41 -3.49
C THR A 7 -4.48 16.50 -1.97
N PRO A 8 -5.62 16.80 -1.32
CA PRO A 8 -5.70 16.82 0.14
C PRO A 8 -5.34 15.45 0.73
N PRO A 9 -4.72 15.40 1.92
CA PRO A 9 -4.54 14.14 2.62
C PRO A 9 -5.90 13.53 2.98
N GLY A 10 -6.04 12.22 2.81
CA GLY A 10 -7.19 11.45 3.27
C GLY A 10 -7.17 11.22 4.78
N ALA A 11 -8.21 10.55 5.29
CA ALA A 11 -8.26 10.09 6.67
C ALA A 11 -7.30 8.90 6.90
N ASP A 12 -6.80 8.77 8.12
CA ASP A 12 -6.02 7.60 8.56
C ASP A 12 -6.92 6.35 8.64
N PRO A 13 -6.61 5.26 7.90
CA PRO A 13 -7.37 4.02 7.92
C PRO A 13 -7.57 3.43 9.33
N LYS A 14 -6.60 3.61 10.25
CA LYS A 14 -6.70 3.11 11.63
C LYS A 14 -7.82 3.79 12.42
N GLN A 15 -8.20 5.03 12.07
CA GLN A 15 -9.37 5.67 12.68
C GLN A 15 -10.66 4.98 12.25
N LEU A 16 -10.74 4.53 11.00
CA LEU A 16 -11.90 3.81 10.48
C LEU A 16 -12.00 2.40 11.09
N GLU A 17 -10.88 1.71 11.29
CA GLU A 17 -10.87 0.42 12.00
C GLU A 17 -11.35 0.55 13.45
N ARG A 18 -10.96 1.63 14.14
CA ARG A 18 -11.36 1.91 15.54
C ARG A 18 -12.86 2.12 15.72
N THR A 19 -13.62 2.46 14.67
CA THR A 19 -15.08 2.53 14.77
C THR A 19 -15.73 1.15 14.90
N GLY A 20 -15.01 0.08 14.56
CA GLY A 20 -15.52 -1.29 14.52
C GLY A 20 -16.49 -1.57 13.36
N THR A 21 -16.65 -0.64 12.42
CA THR A 21 -17.59 -0.79 11.29
C THR A 21 -16.95 -1.44 10.05
N VAL A 22 -15.62 -1.60 10.03
CA VAL A 22 -14.87 -2.20 8.92
C VAL A 22 -13.82 -3.18 9.44
N ARG A 23 -13.27 -3.99 8.53
CA ARG A 23 -12.16 -4.91 8.80
C ARG A 23 -11.19 -4.91 7.62
N GLU A 24 -9.89 -4.82 7.88
CA GLU A 24 -8.85 -5.08 6.88
C GLU A 24 -8.88 -6.57 6.51
N ILE A 25 -8.98 -6.88 5.22
CA ILE A 25 -9.11 -8.26 4.73
C ILE A 25 -7.99 -8.65 3.76
N GLY A 26 -6.96 -7.83 3.58
CA GLY A 26 -5.92 -8.13 2.62
C GLY A 26 -5.06 -9.33 3.03
N SER A 27 -5.10 -9.76 4.29
CA SER A 27 -4.54 -11.05 4.74
C SER A 27 -5.25 -12.27 4.13
N GLN A 28 -6.45 -12.11 3.57
CA GLN A 28 -7.21 -13.18 2.91
C GLN A 28 -6.88 -13.32 1.42
N ALA A 29 -6.05 -12.43 0.87
CA ALA A 29 -5.68 -12.43 -0.53
C ALA A 29 -4.25 -12.96 -0.75
N VAL A 30 -4.00 -13.46 -1.96
CA VAL A 30 -2.66 -13.65 -2.50
C VAL A 30 -2.22 -12.35 -3.15
N TRP A 31 -1.06 -11.85 -2.72
CA TRP A 31 -0.44 -10.63 -3.25
C TRP A 31 0.74 -10.98 -4.14
N SER A 32 0.82 -10.35 -5.32
CA SER A 32 2.01 -10.41 -6.18
C SER A 32 2.32 -9.06 -6.80
N LEU A 33 3.60 -8.82 -7.06
CA LEU A 33 4.11 -7.59 -7.65
C LEU A 33 4.74 -7.92 -9.00
N SER A 34 4.60 -7.04 -9.99
CA SER A 34 5.24 -7.22 -11.31
C SER A 34 6.76 -7.39 -11.22
N SER A 35 7.39 -6.68 -10.28
CA SER A 35 8.81 -6.80 -9.93
C SER A 35 9.07 -6.16 -8.56
N CYS A 36 10.15 -6.54 -7.88
CA CYS A 36 10.61 -5.86 -6.67
C CYS A 36 12.13 -6.00 -6.50
N LYS A 37 12.75 -5.00 -5.88
CA LYS A 37 14.12 -5.16 -5.35
C LYS A 37 14.11 -6.07 -4.13
N PRO A 38 15.19 -6.85 -3.89
CA PRO A 38 15.31 -7.66 -2.68
C PRO A 38 15.15 -6.79 -1.41
N GLY A 39 14.21 -7.18 -0.54
CA GLY A 39 13.91 -6.45 0.71
C GLY A 39 12.94 -5.27 0.57
N PHE A 40 12.37 -5.03 -0.61
CA PHE A 40 11.42 -3.95 -0.89
C PHE A 40 10.23 -4.48 -1.68
N GLY A 41 9.53 -5.48 -1.15
CA GLY A 41 8.45 -6.22 -1.81
C GLY A 41 7.08 -6.06 -1.14
N VAL A 42 6.27 -7.13 -1.18
CA VAL A 42 4.89 -7.16 -0.64
C VAL A 42 4.88 -6.87 0.86
N ASP A 43 5.85 -7.39 1.60
CA ASP A 43 5.92 -7.26 3.05
C ASP A 43 5.92 -5.78 3.47
N GLN A 44 6.70 -4.95 2.76
CA GLN A 44 6.81 -3.51 3.04
C GLN A 44 5.55 -2.71 2.65
N LEU A 45 4.58 -3.30 1.93
CA LEU A 45 3.27 -2.69 1.71
C LEU A 45 2.27 -3.00 2.84
N ARG A 46 2.60 -3.97 3.70
CA ARG A 46 1.68 -4.56 4.67
C ARG A 46 2.22 -4.60 6.10
N ASP A 47 3.37 -4.00 6.35
CA ASP A 47 4.07 -4.03 7.65
C ASP A 47 3.66 -2.90 8.61
N ASP A 48 2.63 -2.12 8.26
CA ASP A 48 2.13 -0.99 9.06
C ASP A 48 3.15 0.13 9.32
N ASN A 49 4.26 0.15 8.56
CA ASN A 49 5.33 1.12 8.70
C ASN A 49 5.39 2.07 7.50
N LEU A 50 5.26 3.38 7.74
CA LEU A 50 5.30 4.40 6.68
C LEU A 50 6.73 4.76 6.23
N GLU A 51 7.76 4.22 6.90
CA GLU A 51 9.17 4.42 6.53
C GLU A 51 9.70 3.35 5.56
N THR A 52 9.00 2.23 5.42
CA THR A 52 9.30 1.15 4.47
C THR A 52 8.44 1.29 3.21
N TYR A 53 8.86 0.65 2.12
CA TYR A 53 8.19 0.78 0.83
C TYR A 53 8.46 -0.40 -0.10
N TRP A 54 7.53 -0.64 -1.03
CA TRP A 54 7.81 -1.42 -2.24
C TRP A 54 8.64 -0.59 -3.21
N GLN A 55 9.69 -1.19 -3.77
CA GLN A 55 10.46 -0.64 -4.87
C GLN A 55 10.43 -1.59 -6.06
N SER A 56 9.77 -1.19 -7.16
CA SER A 56 9.80 -1.92 -8.43
C SER A 56 11.21 -1.94 -9.02
N ASP A 57 11.48 -2.96 -9.84
CA ASP A 57 12.76 -3.14 -10.55
C ASP A 57 12.53 -3.72 -11.95
N GLY A 58 11.61 -3.12 -12.71
CA GLY A 58 11.24 -3.61 -14.04
C GLY A 58 10.59 -2.53 -14.91
N SER A 59 10.18 -2.90 -16.11
CA SER A 59 9.51 -1.97 -17.04
C SER A 59 8.11 -1.58 -16.55
N GLN A 60 7.66 -0.40 -16.96
CA GLN A 60 6.29 0.06 -16.71
C GLN A 60 5.29 -0.67 -17.64
N PRO A 61 4.03 -0.87 -17.21
CA PRO A 61 3.47 -0.47 -15.91
C PRO A 61 3.88 -1.40 -14.76
N HIS A 62 4.01 -0.85 -13.55
CA HIS A 62 4.20 -1.64 -12.35
C HIS A 62 2.84 -2.08 -11.80
N LEU A 63 2.70 -3.35 -11.44
CA LEU A 63 1.43 -3.95 -11.05
C LEU A 63 1.48 -4.45 -9.61
N VAL A 64 0.39 -4.19 -8.88
CA VAL A 64 0.06 -4.84 -7.60
C VAL A 64 -1.19 -5.68 -7.86
N ASN A 65 -1.05 -7.00 -7.79
CA ASN A 65 -2.16 -7.92 -7.97
C ASN A 65 -2.63 -8.44 -6.60
N ILE A 66 -3.93 -8.37 -6.36
CA ILE A 66 -4.59 -8.83 -5.13
C ILE A 66 -5.68 -9.80 -5.56
N GLN A 67 -5.47 -11.09 -5.32
CA GLN A 67 -6.39 -12.15 -5.72
C GLN A 67 -7.00 -12.82 -4.49
N PHE A 68 -8.32 -12.96 -4.47
CA PHE A 68 -9.09 -13.66 -3.44
C PHE A 68 -9.51 -15.05 -3.92
#